data_AF-A0AAV4IQB7-F1
#
_entry.id   AF-A0AAV4IQB7-F1
#
_cell.length_a   1.000
_cell.length_b   1.000
_cell.length_c   1.000
_cell.angle_alpha   90.00
_cell.angle_beta   90.00
_cell.angle_gamma   90.00
#
_symmetry.space_group_name_H-M   'P 1'
#
loop_
_entity.id
_entity.type
_entity.pdbx_description
1 polymer ?
#
loop_
_entity_poly.entity_id
_entity_poly.type
_entity_poly.pdbx_seq_one_letter_code
_entity_poly.pdbx_strand_id
1 'polypeptide(L)'
;HEADIVAQAGLPGQITVATQMAGRGTDIKLAPVVEEAGGLHVILTEYHDASRIDRQLAGRCARQGDPGSFEVLVSGEDSLLEGKTFMGMRKLVLSVTFTPFSERLGLARLKWTQKQVERRHASIRRQLFQSDEKQDERLSFTGSG
;
A
#
# COMPACT_ATOMS: atom_id res chain seq x y z
N HIS A 1 -22.49 -0.44 -8.60
CA HIS A 1 -21.66 -0.94 -7.48
C HIS A 1 -20.24 -0.39 -7.65
N GLU A 2 -19.39 -0.32 -6.62
CA GLU A 2 -18.07 0.38 -6.63
C GLU A 2 -17.18 0.12 -7.87
N ALA A 3 -17.25 -1.09 -8.45
CA ALA A 3 -16.58 -1.42 -9.70
C ALA A 3 -16.97 -0.51 -10.87
N ASP A 4 -18.23 -0.10 -10.98
CA ASP A 4 -18.71 0.78 -12.07
C ASP A 4 -18.12 2.19 -11.94
N ILE A 5 -17.89 2.65 -10.70
CA ILE A 5 -17.27 3.95 -10.41
C ILE A 5 -15.79 3.89 -10.81
N VAL A 6 -15.08 2.83 -10.40
CA VAL A 6 -13.66 2.66 -10.72
C VAL A 6 -13.44 2.45 -12.22
N ALA A 7 -14.35 1.76 -12.92
CA ALA A 7 -14.27 1.60 -14.37
C ALA A 7 -14.34 2.93 -15.14
N GLN A 8 -15.01 3.94 -14.56
CA GLN A 8 -15.13 5.28 -15.16
C GLN A 8 -13.94 6.19 -14.84
N ALA A 9 -12.99 5.77 -14.00
CA ALA A 9 -11.87 6.61 -13.57
C ALA A 9 -10.94 7.06 -14.71
N GLY A 10 -10.98 6.41 -15.88
CA GLY A 10 -10.19 6.77 -17.07
C GLY A 10 -10.84 7.80 -18.00
N LEU A 11 -11.98 8.40 -17.61
CA LEU A 11 -12.65 9.46 -18.36
C LEU A 11 -12.06 10.85 -18.01
N PRO A 12 -12.11 11.82 -18.94
CA PRO A 12 -11.56 13.16 -18.70
C PRO A 12 -12.25 13.86 -17.52
N GLY A 13 -11.44 14.49 -16.66
CA GLY A 13 -11.92 15.25 -15.50
C GLY A 13 -12.40 14.39 -14.32
N GLN A 14 -12.24 13.07 -14.38
CA GLN A 14 -12.63 12.20 -13.26
C GLN A 14 -11.58 12.18 -12.15
N ILE A 15 -12.06 12.27 -10.91
CA ILE A 15 -11.26 12.10 -9.70
C ILE A 15 -11.92 11.00 -8.88
N THR A 16 -11.23 9.88 -8.69
CA THR A 16 -11.73 8.74 -7.91
C THR A 16 -10.91 8.57 -6.65
N VAL A 17 -11.57 8.67 -5.50
CA VAL A 17 -10.96 8.35 -4.20
C VAL A 17 -11.35 6.93 -3.84
N ALA A 18 -10.34 6.06 -3.74
CA ALA A 18 -10.52 4.65 -3.42
C ALA A 18 -9.84 4.32 -2.09
N THR A 19 -10.57 3.71 -1.16
CA THR A 19 -9.97 3.07 0.00
C THR A 19 -9.33 1.77 -0.45
N GLN A 20 -8.07 1.51 -0.05
CA GLN A 20 -7.21 0.34 -0.30
C GLN A 20 -7.71 -0.79 -1.25
N MET A 21 -8.86 -1.41 -0.98
CA MET A 21 -9.41 -2.56 -1.70
C MET A 21 -10.51 -2.24 -2.74
N ALA A 22 -10.98 -1.00 -2.81
CA ALA A 22 -12.07 -0.61 -3.70
C ALA A 22 -11.69 -0.81 -5.18
N GLY A 23 -12.60 -1.38 -5.96
CA GLY A 23 -12.36 -1.68 -7.39
C GLY A 23 -11.24 -2.68 -7.65
N ARG A 24 -10.92 -3.58 -6.71
CA ARG A 24 -10.00 -4.70 -6.98
C ARG A 24 -10.54 -5.58 -8.11
N GLY A 25 -9.70 -5.81 -9.13
CA GLY A 25 -10.07 -6.59 -10.31
C GLY A 25 -10.80 -5.78 -11.40
N THR A 26 -11.12 -4.51 -11.14
CA THR A 26 -11.69 -3.60 -12.14
C THR A 26 -10.58 -2.98 -12.97
N ASP A 27 -10.74 -3.06 -14.29
CA ASP A 27 -9.85 -2.43 -15.25
C ASP A 27 -10.24 -0.97 -15.49
N ILE A 28 -9.25 -0.09 -15.56
CA ILE A 28 -9.47 1.35 -15.79
C ILE A 28 -9.01 1.64 -17.21
N LYS A 29 -9.96 1.68 -18.15
CA LYS A 29 -9.67 1.98 -19.55
C LYS A 29 -9.62 3.49 -19.75
N LEU A 30 -8.60 3.97 -20.45
CA LEU A 30 -8.45 5.38 -20.76
C LEU A 30 -9.32 5.77 -21.95
N ALA A 31 -9.96 6.93 -21.87
CA ALA A 31 -10.49 7.59 -23.06
C ALA A 31 -9.33 8.14 -23.91
N PRO A 32 -9.45 8.23 -25.24
CA PRO A 32 -8.37 8.72 -26.12
C PRO A 32 -7.79 10.08 -25.69
N VAL A 33 -8.66 11.02 -25.28
CA VAL A 33 -8.24 12.34 -24.79
C VAL A 33 -7.40 12.27 -23.50
N VAL A 34 -7.62 11.26 -22.67
CA VAL A 34 -6.85 11.04 -21.43
C VAL A 34 -5.50 10.41 -21.74
N GLU A 35 -5.47 9.47 -22.68
CA GLU A 35 -4.22 8.88 -23.19
C GLU A 35 -3.29 9.97 -23.76
N GLU A 36 -3.82 10.83 -24.64
CA GLU A 36 -3.08 11.98 -25.21
C GLU A 36 -2.61 12.99 -24.14
N ALA A 37 -3.35 13.11 -23.04
CA ALA A 37 -3.01 14.00 -21.91
C ALA A 37 -1.96 13.43 -20.95
N GLY A 38 -1.40 12.24 -21.22
CA GLY A 38 -0.40 11.59 -20.37
C GLY A 38 -0.94 10.49 -19.47
N GLY A 39 -2.22 10.14 -19.62
CA GLY A 39 -2.86 8.97 -19.03
C GLY A 39 -3.25 9.10 -17.57
N LEU A 40 -3.51 7.97 -16.91
CA LEU A 40 -3.96 7.93 -15.53
C LEU A 40 -2.83 8.31 -14.57
N HIS A 41 -3.10 9.23 -13.65
CA HIS A 41 -2.22 9.55 -12.54
C HIS A 41 -2.74 8.93 -11.24
N VAL A 42 -1.89 8.20 -10.52
CA VAL A 42 -2.24 7.55 -9.25
C VAL A 42 -1.49 8.21 -8.10
N ILE A 43 -2.24 8.71 -7.11
CA ILE A 43 -1.68 9.31 -5.91
C ILE A 43 -1.88 8.34 -4.75
N LEU A 44 -0.79 7.92 -4.11
CA LEU A 44 -0.83 7.19 -2.86
C LEU A 44 -0.70 8.19 -1.71
N THR A 45 -1.68 8.22 -0.81
CA THR A 45 -1.72 9.17 0.32
C THR A 45 -1.04 8.66 1.59
N GLU A 46 -0.64 7.39 1.59
CA GLU A 46 0.12 6.74 2.67
C GLU A 46 0.82 5.49 2.11
N TYR A 47 1.81 4.97 2.84
CA TYR A 47 2.33 3.63 2.59
C TYR A 47 1.57 2.59 3.39
N HIS A 48 1.22 1.49 2.73
CA HIS A 48 0.55 0.38 3.37
C HIS A 48 1.56 -0.51 4.11
N ASP A 49 1.06 -1.38 5.00
CA ASP A 49 1.89 -2.36 5.73
C ASP A 49 2.73 -3.27 4.83
N ALA A 50 2.25 -3.54 3.60
CA ALA A 50 2.89 -4.40 2.64
C ALA A 50 3.19 -3.66 1.34
N SER A 51 4.46 -3.66 0.95
CA SER A 51 5.01 -3.07 -0.28
C SER A 51 4.34 -3.59 -1.56
N ARG A 52 3.75 -4.79 -1.49
CA ARG A 52 2.97 -5.36 -2.61
C ARG A 52 1.70 -4.56 -2.88
N ILE A 53 1.04 -4.04 -1.84
CA ILE A 53 -0.21 -3.29 -1.98
C ILE A 53 0.06 -1.96 -2.67
N ASP A 54 1.11 -1.25 -2.27
CA ASP A 54 1.50 0.00 -2.94
C ASP A 54 1.81 -0.22 -4.42
N ARG A 55 2.56 -1.30 -4.74
CA ARG A 55 2.84 -1.68 -6.14
C ARG A 55 1.58 -2.03 -6.92
N GLN A 56 0.57 -2.62 -6.27
CA GLN A 56 -0.71 -2.92 -6.92
C GLN A 56 -1.53 -1.66 -7.20
N LEU A 57 -1.46 -0.65 -6.33
CA LEU A 57 -2.10 0.64 -6.54
C LEU A 57 -1.39 1.42 -7.66
N ALA A 58 -0.06 1.53 -7.58
CA ALA A 58 0.74 2.15 -8.64
C ALA A 58 0.54 1.45 -10.00
N GLY A 59 0.39 0.12 -10.01
CA GLY A 59 0.11 -0.65 -11.22
C GLY A 59 -1.30 -0.47 -11.81
N ARG A 60 -2.13 0.43 -11.27
CA ARG A 60 -3.43 0.79 -11.85
C ARG A 60 -3.31 1.74 -13.03
N CYS A 61 -2.24 2.53 -13.11
CA CYS A 61 -1.91 3.31 -14.29
C CYS A 61 -0.97 2.53 -15.24
N ALA A 62 -0.71 3.11 -16.42
CA ALA A 62 0.27 2.64 -17.39
C ALA A 62 0.13 1.15 -17.76
N ARG A 63 -1.11 0.70 -17.97
CA ARG A 63 -1.39 -0.69 -18.34
C ARG A 63 -1.17 -0.87 -19.84
N GLN A 64 -0.63 -2.02 -20.26
CA GLN A 64 -0.46 -2.38 -21.68
C GLN A 64 0.31 -1.35 -22.53
N GLY A 65 1.17 -0.53 -21.91
CA GLY A 65 1.92 0.50 -22.61
C GLY A 65 1.23 1.87 -22.65
N ASP A 66 0.05 1.99 -22.04
CA ASP A 66 -0.61 3.28 -21.83
C ASP A 66 0.34 4.25 -21.10
N PRO A 67 0.26 5.56 -21.41
CA PRO A 67 0.91 6.55 -20.57
C PRO A 67 0.26 6.57 -19.19
N GLY A 68 1.04 6.95 -18.19
CA GLY A 68 0.58 7.03 -16.82
C GLY A 68 1.71 7.34 -15.88
N SER A 69 1.35 7.82 -14.70
CA SER A 69 2.31 8.16 -13.66
C SER A 69 1.73 7.88 -12.29
N PHE A 70 2.61 7.75 -11.32
CA PHE A 70 2.20 7.63 -9.92
C PHE A 70 3.09 8.50 -9.05
N GLU A 71 2.53 9.01 -7.97
CA GLU A 71 3.27 9.71 -6.93
C GLU A 71 2.81 9.21 -5.55
N VAL A 72 3.66 9.47 -4.55
CA VAL A 72 3.38 9.10 -3.17
C VAL A 72 3.55 10.33 -2.31
N LEU A 73 2.46 10.72 -1.64
CA LEU A 73 2.41 11.81 -0.68
C LEU A 73 2.37 11.20 0.71
N VAL A 74 3.36 11.52 1.54
CA VAL A 74 3.51 10.95 2.89
C VAL A 74 3.72 12.05 3.91
N SER A 75 3.21 11.81 5.12
CA SER A 75 3.43 12.68 6.26
C SER A 75 4.39 12.02 7.25
N GLY A 76 5.12 12.86 7.98
CA GLY A 76 5.86 12.41 9.16
C GLY A 76 4.94 11.86 10.26
N GLU A 77 3.63 12.10 10.17
CA GLU A 77 2.62 11.64 11.14
C GLU A 77 1.86 10.39 10.69
N ASP A 78 2.25 9.77 9.57
CA ASP A 78 1.55 8.60 9.04
C ASP A 78 1.56 7.42 10.02
N SER A 79 0.47 6.64 10.02
CA SER A 79 0.22 5.50 10.93
C SER A 79 1.36 4.47 10.92
N LEU A 80 1.99 4.24 9.77
CA LEU A 80 3.14 3.33 9.63
C LEU A 80 4.34 3.78 10.48
N LEU A 81 4.47 5.08 10.75
CA LEU A 81 5.52 5.67 11.57
C LEU A 81 5.16 5.69 13.07
N GLU A 82 3.93 5.40 13.49
CA GLU A 82 3.51 5.45 14.89
C GLU A 82 4.11 4.33 15.77
N GLY A 83 4.83 3.37 15.19
CA GLY A 83 5.53 2.33 15.95
C GLY A 83 6.47 2.91 17.02
N LYS A 84 6.52 2.28 18.21
CA LYS A 84 7.24 2.68 19.45
C LYS A 84 8.69 3.20 19.29
N THR A 85 9.33 3.03 18.13
CA THR A 85 10.64 3.59 17.78
C THR A 85 10.61 5.08 17.41
N PHE A 86 9.42 5.68 17.24
CA PHE A 86 9.24 7.03 16.68
C PHE A 86 9.26 8.17 17.71
N MET A 87 8.90 7.91 18.97
CA MET A 87 8.68 8.96 19.97
C MET A 87 9.94 9.80 20.28
N GLY A 88 11.13 9.18 20.23
CA GLY A 88 12.41 9.88 20.45
C GLY A 88 12.90 10.71 19.26
N MET A 89 12.46 10.39 18.05
CA MET A 89 12.99 10.97 16.80
C MET A 89 11.98 11.84 16.06
N ARG A 90 10.69 11.79 16.42
CA ARG A 90 9.63 12.71 15.98
C ARG A 90 10.03 14.16 16.25
N LYS A 91 10.64 14.45 17.41
CA LYS A 91 11.19 15.77 17.74
C LYS A 91 12.32 16.20 16.81
N LEU A 92 13.20 15.27 16.44
CA LEU A 92 14.35 15.54 15.58
C LEU A 92 13.90 15.83 14.14
N VAL A 93 13.01 15.00 13.59
CA VAL A 93 12.45 15.17 12.24
C VAL A 93 11.63 16.46 12.13
N LEU A 94 10.84 16.81 13.16
CA LEU A 94 10.09 18.08 13.18
C LEU A 94 11.03 19.30 13.32
N SER A 95 12.19 19.14 13.96
CA SER A 95 13.18 20.21 14.15
C SER A 95 14.12 20.41 12.95
N VAL A 96 14.21 19.43 12.05
CA VAL A 96 15.05 19.50 10.86
C VAL A 96 14.22 20.07 9.72
N THR A 97 14.62 21.26 9.27
CA THR A 97 14.08 21.94 8.08
C THR A 97 13.90 20.97 6.90
N PHE A 98 12.82 21.11 6.14
CA PHE A 98 12.58 20.41 4.88
C PHE A 98 13.76 20.64 3.93
N THR A 99 14.68 19.69 3.91
CA THR A 99 15.83 19.67 3.01
C THR A 99 15.71 18.42 2.15
N PRO A 100 16.16 18.44 0.89
CA PRO A 100 16.13 17.23 0.05
C PRO A 100 16.85 16.03 0.67
N PHE A 101 17.79 16.27 1.60
CA PHE A 101 18.46 15.23 2.36
C PHE A 101 17.55 14.58 3.42
N SER A 102 16.79 15.37 4.17
CA SER A 102 15.86 14.84 5.19
C SER A 102 14.72 14.06 4.55
N GLU A 103 14.25 14.46 3.37
CA GLU A 103 13.26 13.72 2.58
C GLU A 103 13.76 12.33 2.18
N ARG A 104 14.97 12.24 1.62
CA ARG A 104 15.57 10.95 1.22
C ARG A 104 15.77 10.01 2.41
N LEU A 105 16.20 10.54 3.56
CA LEU A 105 16.33 9.76 4.79
C LEU A 105 14.97 9.29 5.32
N GLY A 106 13.96 10.16 5.28
CA GLY A 106 12.59 9.84 5.66
C GLY A 106 12.03 8.68 4.85
N LEU A 107 12.15 8.74 3.51
CA LEU A 107 11.70 7.67 2.61
C LEU A 107 12.45 6.35 2.83
N ALA A 108 13.78 6.40 3.02
CA ALA A 108 14.57 5.21 3.32
C ALA A 108 14.13 4.55 4.64
N ARG A 109 13.84 5.37 5.65
CA ARG A 109 13.35 4.90 6.95
C ARG A 109 11.96 4.28 6.83
N LEU A 110 11.06 4.91 6.08
CA LEU A 110 9.70 4.43 5.86
C LEU A 110 9.70 3.03 5.21
N LYS A 111 10.50 2.84 4.16
CA LYS A 111 10.71 1.53 3.52
C LYS A 111 11.28 0.49 4.48
N TRP A 112 12.19 0.90 5.36
CA TRP A 112 12.72 0.01 6.41
C TRP A 112 11.64 -0.41 7.40
N THR A 113 10.81 0.53 7.86
CA THR A 113 9.69 0.26 8.77
C THR A 113 8.69 -0.69 8.13
N GLN A 114 8.30 -0.45 6.88
CA GLN A 114 7.44 -1.35 6.11
C GLN A 114 8.00 -2.78 6.08
N LYS A 115 9.30 -2.94 5.79
CA LYS A 115 9.96 -4.26 5.79
C LYS A 115 9.93 -4.94 7.16
N GLN A 116 10.00 -4.19 8.26
CA GLN A 116 9.87 -4.76 9.61
C GLN A 116 8.43 -5.20 9.90
N VAL A 117 7.43 -4.42 9.49
CA VAL A 117 6.02 -4.79 9.61
C VAL A 117 5.72 -6.07 8.80
N GLU A 118 6.19 -6.15 7.55
CA GLU A 118 6.06 -7.34 6.71
C GLU A 118 6.67 -8.59 7.37
N ARG A 119 7.87 -8.46 7.97
CA ARG A 119 8.54 -9.55 8.70
C ARG A 119 7.74 -9.98 9.92
N ARG A 120 7.19 -9.04 10.68
CA ARG A 120 6.33 -9.32 11.83
C ARG A 120 5.07 -10.08 11.38
N HIS A 121 4.40 -9.61 10.33
CA HIS A 121 3.23 -10.28 9.75
C HIS A 121 3.58 -11.69 9.24
N ALA A 122 4.75 -11.88 8.62
CA ALA A 122 5.21 -13.21 8.22
C ALA A 122 5.45 -14.14 9.42
N SER A 123 5.99 -13.64 10.53
CA SER A 123 6.16 -14.43 11.76
C SER A 123 4.82 -14.83 12.38
N ILE A 124 3.87 -13.89 12.47
CA ILE A 124 2.53 -14.16 13.00
C ILE A 124 1.84 -15.24 12.16
N ARG A 125 1.89 -15.14 10.83
CA ARG A 125 1.32 -16.16 9.93
C ARG A 125 1.94 -17.54 10.14
N ARG A 126 3.25 -17.62 10.38
CA ARG A 126 3.92 -18.91 10.67
C ARG A 126 3.49 -19.50 12.00
N GLN A 127 3.35 -18.66 13.03
CA GLN A 127 2.89 -19.11 14.36
C GLN A 127 1.45 -19.61 14.31
N LEU A 128 0.57 -18.92 13.59
CA LEU A 128 -0.81 -19.37 13.36
C LEU A 128 -0.83 -20.74 12.67
N PHE A 129 -0.08 -20.87 11.56
CA PHE A 129 0.02 -22.14 10.84
C PHE A 129 0.50 -23.31 11.73
N GLN A 130 1.54 -23.09 12.55
CA GLN A 130 2.03 -24.11 13.49
C GLN A 130 1.04 -24.43 14.62
N SER A 131 0.21 -23.47 15.02
CA SER A 131 -0.85 -23.68 16.00
C SER A 131 -1.97 -24.54 15.42
N ASP A 132 -2.37 -24.26 14.18
CA ASP A 132 -3.41 -25.02 13.48
C ASP A 132 -2.96 -26.48 13.27
N GLU A 133 -1.71 -26.70 12.83
CA GLU A 133 -1.14 -28.05 12.66
C GLU A 133 -1.19 -28.88 13.96
N LYS A 134 -0.83 -28.28 15.10
CA LYS A 134 -0.91 -28.93 16.42
C LYS A 134 -2.34 -29.21 16.87
N GLN A 135 -3.28 -28.36 16.49
CA GLN A 135 -4.69 -28.55 16.80
C GLN A 135 -5.27 -29.71 15.97
N ASP A 136 -4.95 -29.76 14.69
CA ASP A 136 -5.34 -30.85 13.79
C ASP A 136 -4.77 -32.20 14.23
N GLU A 137 -3.50 -32.25 14.63
CA GLU A 137 -2.90 -33.45 15.23
C GLU A 137 -3.71 -33.93 16.44
N ARG A 138 -4.04 -33.05 17.39
CA ARG A 138 -4.81 -33.42 18.59
C ARG A 138 -6.22 -33.92 18.27
N LEU A 139 -6.88 -33.29 17.30
CA LEU A 139 -8.23 -33.68 16.88
C LEU A 139 -8.22 -35.04 16.15
N SER A 140 -7.18 -35.32 15.37
CA SER A 140 -7.03 -36.60 14.67
C SER A 140 -6.95 -37.80 15.63
N PHE A 141 -6.36 -37.63 16.82
CA PHE A 141 -6.35 -38.66 17.87
C PHE A 141 -7.72 -38.88 18.54
N THR A 142 -8.63 -37.91 18.48
CA THR A 142 -9.97 -38.02 19.08
C THR A 142 -11.04 -38.58 18.13
N GLY A 143 -10.72 -38.79 16.84
CA GLY A 143 -11.65 -39.23 15.79
C GLY A 143 -11.67 -40.74 15.48
N SER A 144 -11.04 -41.58 16.31
CA SER A 144 -11.06 -43.04 16.14
C SER A 144 -11.76 -43.71 17.32
N GLY A 145 -13.09 -43.72 17.29
CA GLY A 145 -13.95 -44.39 18.26
C GLY A 145 -15.32 -44.65 17.67
#